data_AF-A0A1S3JVF9-F1
#
_entry.id   AF-A0A1S3JVF9-F1
#
_cell.length_a   1.000
_cell.length_b   1.000
_cell.length_c   1.000
_cell.angle_alpha   90.00
_cell.angle_beta   90.00
_cell.angle_gamma   90.00
#
_symmetry.space_group_name_H-M   'P 1'
#
loop_
_entity.id
_entity.type
_entity.pdbx_description
1 polymer ?
#
loop_
_entity_poly.entity_id
_entity_poly.type
_entity_poly.pdbx_seq_one_letter_code
_entity_poly.pdbx_strand_id
1 'polypeptide(L)'
;MGGTSSSTSYERQGRRVDAAATPSYFHETVIGPCGIRGDNKALSKVDRGLSMVKVCKSDATELQRKLQREYFSHWEERCDVSEFHDFTVDQIDQLIEKIHRKMRKSGQDVRKKLRGIRWSEQWSQKMFEFSFGDDLQSGVVYFGMIALAKDGAGFIDAATCLYKLDFTVAQEKVVRTDTDHFLGIELETRTRTSYRDRSLGFVTAQALKNFARTKAVEAFQERGLLRAVNYVSSLEATE
;
A
#
# COMPACT_ATOMS: atom_id res chain seq x y z
N MET A 1 29.63 -34.16 43.12
CA MET A 1 28.94 -34.52 41.86
C MET A 1 27.52 -34.00 41.95
N GLY A 2 27.23 -32.89 41.27
CA GLY A 2 25.91 -32.28 41.24
C GLY A 2 25.75 -31.63 39.87
N GLY A 3 25.05 -32.31 38.96
CA GLY A 3 24.74 -31.80 37.64
C GLY A 3 23.41 -31.07 37.68
N THR A 4 23.45 -29.75 37.58
CA THR A 4 22.27 -28.93 37.30
C THR A 4 22.16 -28.76 35.78
N SER A 5 21.18 -29.43 35.20
CA SER A 5 20.77 -29.23 33.80
C SER A 5 20.05 -27.89 33.67
N SER A 6 20.72 -26.90 33.09
CA SER A 6 20.10 -25.63 32.73
C SER A 6 19.39 -25.77 31.38
N SER A 7 18.08 -25.99 31.41
CA SER A 7 17.19 -25.83 30.24
C SER A 7 17.13 -24.36 29.85
N THR A 8 17.69 -24.01 28.70
CA THR A 8 17.52 -22.67 28.10
C THR A 8 16.23 -22.65 27.29
N SER A 9 15.16 -22.11 27.88
CA SER A 9 13.94 -21.78 27.17
C SER A 9 14.18 -20.58 26.25
N TYR A 10 14.17 -20.81 24.94
CA TYR A 10 14.15 -19.73 23.95
C TYR A 10 12.75 -19.10 23.95
N GLU A 11 12.58 -18.00 24.70
CA GLU A 11 11.42 -17.12 24.57
C GLU A 11 11.41 -16.50 23.15
N ARG A 12 10.51 -17.00 22.30
CA ARG A 12 10.06 -16.28 21.10
C ARG A 12 9.32 -15.03 21.57
N GLN A 13 10.00 -13.89 21.64
CA GLN A 13 9.35 -12.60 21.62
C GLN A 13 8.78 -12.35 20.22
N GLY A 14 7.55 -12.81 20.00
CA GLY A 14 6.71 -12.30 18.93
C GLY A 14 6.38 -10.84 19.23
N ARG A 15 7.04 -9.91 18.54
CA ARG A 15 6.62 -8.51 18.53
C ARG A 15 5.18 -8.44 18.03
N ARG A 16 4.26 -8.00 18.90
CA ARG A 16 2.92 -7.56 18.52
C ARG A 16 3.04 -6.48 17.45
N VAL A 17 2.24 -6.61 16.39
CA VAL A 17 2.28 -5.75 15.22
C VAL A 17 1.15 -4.73 15.38
N ASP A 18 1.52 -3.47 15.59
CA ASP A 18 0.61 -2.33 15.54
C ASP A 18 0.18 -2.09 14.07
N ALA A 19 -1.12 -2.21 13.80
CA ALA A 19 -1.70 -2.11 12.46
C ALA A 19 -1.89 -0.64 11.98
N ALA A 20 -1.62 0.35 12.84
CA ALA A 20 -1.78 1.78 12.56
C ALA A 20 -0.47 2.51 12.22
N ALA A 21 0.70 1.86 12.40
CA ALA A 21 1.99 2.45 12.07
C ALA A 21 2.18 2.61 10.54
N THR A 22 2.71 3.76 10.11
CA THR A 22 3.17 4.01 8.73
C THR A 22 4.03 2.82 8.26
N PRO A 23 3.74 2.20 7.09
CA PRO A 23 4.31 0.90 6.78
C PRO A 23 5.84 0.97 6.73
N SER A 24 6.44 0.33 7.73
CA SER A 24 7.87 0.20 7.95
C SER A 24 8.21 -1.28 7.98
N TYR A 25 7.84 -2.02 6.93
CA TYR A 25 8.13 -3.44 6.84
C TYR A 25 9.34 -3.70 5.95
N PHE A 26 10.49 -3.82 6.61
CA PHE A 26 11.68 -4.48 6.07
C PHE A 26 11.59 -5.96 6.43
N HIS A 27 11.25 -6.82 5.46
CA HIS A 27 11.42 -8.27 5.62
C HIS A 27 12.68 -8.68 4.84
N GLU A 28 13.80 -8.76 5.55
CA GLU A 28 14.96 -9.52 5.08
C GLU A 28 14.71 -10.98 5.41
N THR A 29 14.53 -11.79 4.38
CA THR A 29 14.46 -13.24 4.53
C THR A 29 15.64 -13.84 3.79
N VAL A 30 16.63 -14.35 4.51
CA VAL A 30 17.71 -15.15 3.92
C VAL A 30 17.14 -16.55 3.67
N ILE A 31 16.73 -16.82 2.43
CA ILE A 31 16.29 -18.17 2.02
C ILE A 31 17.42 -18.79 1.22
N GLY A 32 17.74 -20.06 1.53
CA GLY A 32 18.67 -20.88 0.76
C GLY A 32 18.24 -21.06 -0.71
N PRO A 33 19.08 -21.74 -1.52
CA PRO A 33 18.90 -21.82 -2.96
C PRO A 33 17.50 -22.35 -3.35
N CYS A 34 16.72 -21.54 -4.05
CA CYS A 34 15.50 -22.02 -4.72
C CYS A 34 15.89 -22.61 -6.08
N GLY A 35 15.61 -23.89 -6.29
CA GLY A 35 15.96 -24.66 -7.50
C GLY A 35 15.16 -24.34 -8.77
N ILE A 36 14.60 -23.13 -8.90
CA ILE A 36 13.84 -22.76 -10.10
C ILE A 36 14.78 -22.03 -11.05
N ARG A 37 15.28 -22.75 -12.06
CA ARG A 37 15.90 -22.17 -13.26
C ARG A 37 14.79 -21.85 -14.25
N GLY A 38 14.53 -20.57 -14.50
CA GLY A 38 13.67 -20.14 -15.62
C GLY A 38 12.75 -18.94 -15.33
N ASP A 39 12.32 -18.74 -14.08
CA ASP A 39 11.39 -17.67 -13.70
C ASP A 39 12.07 -16.57 -12.88
N ASN A 40 11.57 -15.33 -12.95
CA ASN A 40 12.03 -14.21 -12.12
C ASN A 40 11.99 -14.63 -10.64
N LYS A 41 13.16 -14.71 -9.99
CA LYS A 41 13.23 -15.21 -8.60
C LYS A 41 12.51 -14.30 -7.62
N ALA A 42 12.38 -13.01 -7.94
CA ALA A 42 11.67 -12.03 -7.13
C ALA A 42 10.14 -12.11 -7.29
N LEU A 43 9.62 -12.54 -8.46
CA LEU A 43 8.17 -12.62 -8.71
C LEU A 43 7.49 -13.65 -7.80
N SER A 44 8.12 -14.82 -7.60
CA SER A 44 7.64 -15.83 -6.63
C SER A 44 7.56 -15.30 -5.19
N LYS A 45 8.29 -14.23 -4.88
CA LYS A 45 8.29 -13.59 -3.55
C LYS A 45 7.21 -12.52 -3.44
N VAL A 46 6.81 -11.91 -4.56
CA VAL A 46 5.65 -11.01 -4.61
C VAL A 46 4.38 -11.77 -4.21
N ASP A 47 4.13 -12.96 -4.76
CA ASP A 47 2.98 -13.80 -4.35
C ASP A 47 3.00 -14.11 -2.84
N ARG A 48 4.17 -14.52 -2.32
CA ARG A 48 4.34 -14.78 -0.88
C ARG A 48 4.12 -13.52 -0.02
N GLY A 49 4.61 -12.37 -0.45
CA GLY A 49 4.40 -11.11 0.27
C GLY A 49 2.94 -10.69 0.26
N LEU A 50 2.32 -10.70 -0.92
CA LEU A 50 0.93 -10.29 -1.10
C LEU A 50 -0.05 -11.24 -0.39
N SER A 51 0.23 -12.54 -0.32
CA SER A 51 -0.60 -13.48 0.45
C SER A 51 -0.55 -13.26 1.97
N MET A 52 0.49 -12.59 2.48
CA MET A 52 0.56 -12.21 3.89
C MET A 52 -0.18 -10.90 4.19
N VAL A 53 -0.54 -10.12 3.17
CA VAL A 53 -1.28 -8.86 3.32
C VAL A 53 -2.71 -9.14 3.75
N LYS A 54 -3.04 -8.79 5.00
CA LYS A 54 -4.40 -8.87 5.54
C LYS A 54 -5.21 -7.64 5.14
N VAL A 55 -6.43 -7.88 4.68
CA VAL A 55 -7.40 -6.83 4.31
C VAL A 55 -8.80 -7.17 4.83
N CYS A 56 -9.57 -6.15 5.21
CA CYS A 56 -10.95 -6.31 5.62
C CYS A 56 -11.91 -5.88 4.51
N LYS A 57 -12.54 -6.85 3.84
CA LYS A 57 -13.40 -6.59 2.68
C LYS A 57 -14.68 -5.85 3.04
N SER A 58 -15.29 -6.17 4.18
CA SER A 58 -16.51 -5.50 4.65
C SER A 58 -16.27 -4.01 4.83
N ASP A 59 -15.20 -3.64 5.54
CA ASP A 59 -14.87 -2.24 5.83
C ASP A 59 -14.52 -1.48 4.55
N ALA A 60 -13.76 -2.11 3.65
CA ALA A 60 -13.44 -1.53 2.35
C ALA A 60 -14.71 -1.31 1.51
N THR A 61 -15.64 -2.26 1.50
CA THR A 61 -16.92 -2.16 0.78
C THR A 61 -17.83 -1.08 1.37
N GLU A 62 -17.87 -0.97 2.70
CA GLU A 62 -18.63 0.08 3.38
C GLU A 62 -18.07 1.46 3.05
N LEU A 63 -16.75 1.64 3.13
CA LEU A 63 -16.10 2.88 2.77
C LEU A 63 -16.33 3.19 1.28
N GLN A 64 -16.22 2.21 0.39
CA GLN A 64 -16.50 2.39 -1.04
C GLN A 64 -17.92 2.94 -1.27
N ARG A 65 -18.93 2.38 -0.59
CA ARG A 65 -20.32 2.85 -0.72
C ARG A 65 -20.49 4.29 -0.24
N LYS A 66 -19.85 4.65 0.89
CA LYS A 66 -19.84 6.04 1.40
C LYS A 66 -19.19 6.97 0.38
N LEU A 67 -18.02 6.59 -0.14
CA LEU A 67 -17.27 7.38 -1.10
C LEU A 67 -18.02 7.58 -2.43
N GLN A 68 -18.60 6.52 -3.01
CA GLN A 68 -19.34 6.58 -4.28
C GLN A 68 -20.59 7.45 -4.22
N ARG A 69 -21.32 7.43 -3.09
CA ARG A 69 -22.59 8.13 -2.98
C ARG A 69 -22.43 9.62 -2.73
N GLU A 70 -21.40 9.98 -1.97
CA GLU A 70 -21.33 11.31 -1.37
C GLU A 70 -20.04 12.05 -1.68
N TYR A 71 -18.91 11.37 -1.91
CA TYR A 71 -17.62 12.02 -1.82
C TYR A 71 -16.77 11.96 -3.07
N PHE A 72 -16.96 11.02 -4.00
CA PHE A 72 -16.15 10.95 -5.22
C PHE A 72 -17.01 11.18 -6.46
N SER A 73 -16.61 12.17 -7.27
CA SER A 73 -17.23 12.42 -8.58
C SER A 73 -16.64 11.52 -9.67
N HIS A 74 -15.37 11.15 -9.51
CA HIS A 74 -14.64 10.27 -10.42
C HIS A 74 -13.50 9.57 -9.66
N TRP A 75 -13.20 8.34 -10.07
CA TRP A 75 -11.96 7.68 -9.71
C TRP A 75 -11.40 6.90 -10.89
N GLU A 76 -10.08 6.75 -10.92
CA GLU A 76 -9.35 5.95 -11.90
C GLU A 76 -8.40 5.00 -11.16
N GLU A 77 -8.42 3.73 -11.54
CA GLU A 77 -7.59 2.69 -10.96
C GLU A 77 -6.55 2.24 -12.00
N ARG A 78 -5.28 2.17 -11.59
CA ARG A 78 -4.20 1.66 -12.44
C ARG A 78 -3.39 0.63 -11.68
N CYS A 79 -3.10 -0.48 -12.35
CA CYS A 79 -2.28 -1.56 -11.83
C CYS A 79 -1.14 -1.84 -12.81
N ASP A 80 0.08 -1.63 -12.35
CA ASP A 80 1.32 -1.78 -13.10
C ASP A 80 2.18 -2.86 -12.45
N VAL A 81 2.69 -3.76 -13.28
CA VAL A 81 3.63 -4.80 -12.88
C VAL A 81 4.89 -4.63 -13.73
N SER A 82 6.06 -4.75 -13.14
CA SER A 82 7.32 -4.69 -13.87
C SER A 82 8.31 -5.66 -13.27
N GLU A 83 9.05 -6.30 -14.18
CA GLU A 83 10.09 -7.25 -13.86
C GLU A 83 11.43 -6.75 -14.40
N PHE A 84 12.47 -7.03 -13.64
CA PHE A 84 13.84 -6.68 -13.96
C PHE A 84 14.69 -7.92 -13.64
N HIS A 85 15.61 -8.25 -14.54
CA HIS A 85 16.38 -9.49 -14.49
C HIS A 85 17.87 -9.19 -14.62
N ASP A 86 18.69 -10.05 -14.00
CA ASP A 86 20.13 -10.16 -14.24
C ASP A 86 20.95 -8.88 -13.99
N PHE A 87 20.59 -8.10 -12.98
CA PHE A 87 21.41 -6.96 -12.55
C PHE A 87 22.53 -7.42 -11.63
N THR A 88 23.75 -6.92 -11.79
CA THR A 88 24.79 -7.14 -10.78
C THR A 88 24.63 -6.18 -9.60
N VAL A 89 25.29 -6.48 -8.47
CA VAL A 89 25.35 -5.58 -7.31
C VAL A 89 25.89 -4.19 -7.72
N ASP A 90 26.87 -4.13 -8.62
CA ASP A 90 27.44 -2.86 -9.12
C ASP A 90 26.44 -2.06 -9.98
N GLN A 91 25.42 -2.72 -10.53
CA GLN A 91 24.37 -2.09 -11.33
C GLN A 91 23.13 -1.71 -10.48
N ILE A 92 23.21 -1.83 -9.15
CA ILE A 92 22.05 -1.62 -8.28
C ILE A 92 21.46 -0.20 -8.40
N ASP A 93 22.30 0.82 -8.55
CA ASP A 93 21.80 2.18 -8.75
C ASP A 93 21.01 2.31 -10.06
N GLN A 94 21.42 1.61 -11.13
CA GLN A 94 20.69 1.60 -12.39
C GLN A 94 19.33 0.91 -12.25
N LEU A 95 19.28 -0.20 -11.49
CA LEU A 95 18.04 -0.89 -11.15
C LEU A 95 17.11 0.03 -10.35
N ILE A 96 17.64 0.71 -9.33
CA ILE A 96 16.90 1.66 -8.50
C ILE A 96 16.35 2.80 -9.35
N GLU A 97 17.11 3.36 -10.29
CA GLU A 97 16.61 4.39 -11.20
C GLU A 97 15.52 3.88 -12.15
N LYS A 98 15.61 2.62 -12.61
CA LYS A 98 14.54 1.99 -13.40
C LYS A 98 13.26 1.83 -12.58
N ILE A 99 13.36 1.34 -11.34
CA ILE A 99 12.24 1.20 -10.41
C ILE A 99 11.65 2.58 -10.06
N HIS A 100 12.49 3.57 -9.74
CA HIS A 100 12.08 4.92 -9.41
C HIS A 100 11.31 5.61 -10.55
N ARG A 101 11.79 5.48 -11.79
CA ARG A 101 11.08 6.02 -12.98
C ARG A 101 9.68 5.44 -13.14
N LYS A 102 9.49 4.15 -12.82
CA LYS A 102 8.17 3.50 -12.85
C LYS A 102 7.24 4.03 -11.75
N MET A 103 7.77 4.32 -10.56
CA MET A 103 6.99 4.86 -9.44
C MET A 103 6.71 6.37 -9.53
N ARG A 104 7.26 7.07 -10.53
CA ARG A 104 7.10 8.53 -10.76
C ARG A 104 7.44 9.37 -9.51
N LYS A 105 6.88 10.59 -9.39
CA LYS A 105 7.19 11.59 -8.35
C LYS A 105 7.03 11.10 -6.90
N SER A 106 6.30 10.01 -6.68
CA SER A 106 6.04 9.40 -5.37
C SER A 106 7.20 8.54 -4.84
N GLY A 107 8.20 8.23 -5.67
CA GLY A 107 9.24 7.23 -5.35
C GLY A 107 10.47 7.73 -4.59
N GLN A 108 10.51 8.97 -4.08
CA GLN A 108 11.73 9.51 -3.44
C GLN A 108 12.12 8.73 -2.16
N ASP A 109 11.13 8.40 -1.34
CA ASP A 109 11.36 7.61 -0.12
C ASP A 109 11.75 6.16 -0.45
N VAL A 110 11.16 5.59 -1.51
CA VAL A 110 11.54 4.26 -2.00
C VAL A 110 12.99 4.23 -2.49
N ARG A 111 13.42 5.24 -3.25
CA ARG A 111 14.80 5.35 -3.74
C ARG A 111 15.80 5.37 -2.58
N LYS A 112 15.50 6.14 -1.52
CA LYS A 112 16.34 6.19 -0.31
C LYS A 112 16.38 4.82 0.39
N LYS A 113 15.23 4.15 0.53
CA LYS A 113 15.14 2.81 1.16
C LYS A 113 15.90 1.74 0.37
N LEU A 114 15.76 1.71 -0.96
CA LEU A 114 16.46 0.75 -1.81
C LEU A 114 17.98 0.96 -1.78
N ARG A 115 18.47 2.21 -1.72
CA ARG A 115 19.91 2.49 -1.55
C ARG A 115 20.47 2.06 -0.19
N GLY A 116 19.62 2.01 0.84
CA GLY A 116 20.01 1.54 2.17
C GLY A 116 20.23 0.03 2.25
N ILE A 117 19.94 -0.71 1.18
CA ILE A 117 20.09 -2.16 1.14
C ILE A 117 21.56 -2.55 1.21
N ARG A 118 21.91 -3.33 2.24
CA ARG A 118 23.17 -4.07 2.30
C ARG A 118 22.98 -5.47 1.73
N TRP A 119 23.79 -5.83 0.74
CA TRP A 119 23.80 -7.15 0.13
C TRP A 119 24.80 -8.04 0.86
N SER A 120 24.37 -9.23 1.26
CA SER A 120 25.31 -10.24 1.76
C SER A 120 26.04 -10.90 0.60
N GLU A 121 27.20 -11.50 0.90
CA GLU A 121 27.93 -12.32 -0.09
C GLU A 121 27.10 -13.55 -0.50
N GLN A 122 26.31 -14.08 0.44
CA GLN A 122 25.39 -15.20 0.25
C GLN A 122 24.09 -14.80 -0.49
N TRP A 123 23.24 -15.80 -0.74
CA TRP A 123 21.86 -15.57 -1.21
C TRP A 123 21.14 -14.60 -0.27
N SER A 124 20.49 -13.58 -0.84
CA SER A 124 19.73 -12.62 -0.05
C SER A 124 18.45 -12.20 -0.77
N GLN A 125 17.36 -12.08 -0.02
CA GLN A 125 16.07 -11.65 -0.54
C GLN A 125 15.55 -10.51 0.33
N LYS A 126 15.02 -9.49 -0.32
CA LYS A 126 14.52 -8.28 0.34
C LYS A 126 13.21 -7.88 -0.29
N MET A 127 12.22 -7.62 0.55
CA MET A 127 10.87 -7.28 0.12
C MET A 127 10.43 -6.01 0.84
N PHE A 128 9.79 -5.13 0.08
CA PHE A 128 9.35 -3.81 0.50
C PHE A 128 7.88 -3.66 0.14
N GLU A 129 7.02 -3.65 1.14
CA GLU A 129 5.67 -3.13 0.96
C GLU A 129 5.72 -1.60 1.15
N PHE A 130 4.99 -0.88 0.31
CA PHE A 130 4.85 0.56 0.46
C PHE A 130 3.41 0.99 0.18
N SER A 131 2.98 2.01 0.91
CA SER A 131 1.82 2.81 0.57
C SER A 131 2.22 4.28 0.59
N PHE A 132 1.74 5.05 -0.37
CA PHE A 132 1.89 6.51 -0.42
C PHE A 132 0.52 7.15 -0.63
N GLY A 133 0.35 8.39 -0.20
CA GLY A 133 -0.93 9.10 -0.35
C GLY A 133 -1.85 8.97 0.86
N ASP A 134 -1.29 8.96 2.07
CA ASP A 134 -2.05 9.02 3.33
C ASP A 134 -2.87 10.34 3.47
N ASP A 135 -2.68 11.28 2.54
CA ASP A 135 -3.44 12.53 2.44
C ASP A 135 -4.51 12.46 1.35
N LEU A 136 -5.76 12.37 1.79
CA LEU A 136 -6.94 12.38 0.91
C LEU A 136 -7.06 13.64 0.05
N GLN A 137 -6.51 14.77 0.50
CA GLN A 137 -6.56 16.03 -0.25
C GLN A 137 -5.66 15.97 -1.50
N SER A 138 -4.67 15.07 -1.52
CA SER A 138 -3.83 14.88 -2.70
C SER A 138 -4.55 14.25 -3.88
N GLY A 139 -5.72 13.61 -3.66
CA GLY A 139 -6.51 12.93 -4.69
C GLY A 139 -5.82 11.70 -5.28
N VAL A 140 -4.71 11.23 -4.71
CA VAL A 140 -3.94 10.10 -5.25
C VAL A 140 -3.42 9.21 -4.13
N VAL A 141 -3.74 7.92 -4.20
CA VAL A 141 -3.20 6.88 -3.33
C VAL A 141 -2.41 5.87 -4.15
N TYR A 142 -1.27 5.45 -3.61
CA TYR A 142 -0.45 4.38 -4.17
C TYR A 142 -0.32 3.26 -3.15
N PHE A 143 -0.38 2.03 -3.65
CA PHE A 143 -0.05 0.83 -2.89
C PHE A 143 0.84 -0.06 -3.75
N GLY A 144 1.85 -0.68 -3.18
CA GLY A 144 2.68 -1.57 -3.97
C GLY A 144 3.68 -2.37 -3.18
N MET A 145 4.36 -3.25 -3.90
CA MET A 145 5.43 -4.08 -3.38
C MET A 145 6.61 -4.07 -4.34
N ILE A 146 7.81 -4.03 -3.79
CA ILE A 146 9.05 -4.31 -4.51
C ILE A 146 9.68 -5.52 -3.87
N ALA A 147 9.95 -6.55 -4.66
CA ALA A 147 10.75 -7.69 -4.27
C ALA A 147 12.09 -7.63 -5.01
N LEU A 148 13.16 -7.96 -4.30
CA LEU A 148 14.49 -8.13 -4.84
C LEU A 148 15.05 -9.49 -4.39
N ALA A 149 15.67 -10.22 -5.31
CA ALA A 149 16.28 -11.51 -5.03
C ALA A 149 17.68 -11.58 -5.63
N LYS A 150 18.70 -11.71 -4.77
CA LYS A 150 20.08 -11.98 -5.17
C LYS A 150 20.36 -13.48 -5.14
N ASP A 151 20.94 -14.01 -6.22
CA ASP A 151 21.39 -15.39 -6.27
C ASP A 151 22.85 -15.58 -5.84
N GLY A 152 23.30 -16.84 -5.83
CA GLY A 152 24.64 -17.22 -5.43
C GLY A 152 25.75 -16.79 -6.39
N ALA A 153 25.41 -16.43 -7.62
CA ALA A 153 26.35 -15.85 -8.59
C ALA A 153 26.42 -14.32 -8.48
N GLY A 154 25.57 -13.71 -7.66
CA GLY A 154 25.55 -12.26 -7.42
C GLY A 154 24.62 -11.48 -8.35
N PHE A 155 23.79 -12.16 -9.15
CA PHE A 155 22.75 -11.53 -9.95
C PHE A 155 21.52 -11.22 -9.11
N ILE A 156 20.89 -10.10 -9.39
CA ILE A 156 19.74 -9.54 -8.70
C ILE A 156 18.59 -9.43 -9.70
N ASP A 157 17.50 -10.13 -9.39
CA ASP A 157 16.20 -9.92 -10.02
C ASP A 157 15.36 -8.98 -9.16
N ALA A 158 14.49 -8.21 -9.80
CA ALA A 158 13.47 -7.41 -9.14
C ALA A 158 12.10 -7.62 -9.75
N ALA A 159 11.07 -7.55 -8.91
CA ALA A 159 9.69 -7.48 -9.33
C ALA A 159 9.02 -6.34 -8.56
N THR A 160 8.24 -5.53 -9.27
CA THR A 160 7.48 -4.42 -8.68
C THR A 160 6.02 -4.54 -9.08
N CYS A 161 5.12 -4.51 -8.11
CA CYS A 161 3.70 -4.32 -8.35
C CYS A 161 3.26 -2.99 -7.74
N LEU A 162 2.57 -2.19 -8.53
CA LEU A 162 2.11 -0.86 -8.17
C LEU A 162 0.65 -0.73 -8.53
N TYR A 163 -0.16 -0.43 -7.53
CA TYR A 163 -1.52 0.01 -7.67
C TYR A 163 -1.58 1.51 -7.39
N LYS A 164 -2.33 2.22 -8.22
CA LYS A 164 -2.58 3.65 -8.11
C LYS A 164 -4.08 3.88 -8.19
N LEU A 165 -4.60 4.64 -7.24
CA LEU A 165 -5.97 5.12 -7.22
C LEU A 165 -5.94 6.65 -7.28
N ASP A 166 -6.38 7.20 -8.41
CA ASP A 166 -6.68 8.62 -8.55
C ASP A 166 -8.17 8.84 -8.23
N PHE A 167 -8.49 9.86 -7.44
CA PHE A 167 -9.89 10.22 -7.15
C PHE A 167 -10.06 11.73 -7.03
N THR A 168 -11.26 12.20 -7.38
CA THR A 168 -11.67 13.59 -7.21
C THR A 168 -12.75 13.69 -6.15
N VAL A 169 -12.50 14.49 -5.12
CA VAL A 169 -13.49 14.75 -4.07
C VAL A 169 -14.60 15.65 -4.62
N ALA A 170 -15.84 15.20 -4.51
CA ALA A 170 -17.03 15.94 -4.87
C ALA A 170 -17.18 17.17 -3.96
N GLN A 171 -17.47 18.32 -4.57
CA GLN A 171 -17.72 19.55 -3.82
C GLN A 171 -19.02 19.47 -3.03
N GLU A 172 -19.05 20.16 -1.90
CA GLU A 172 -20.25 20.31 -1.09
C GLU A 172 -21.13 21.42 -1.67
N LYS A 173 -22.35 21.07 -2.08
CA LYS A 173 -23.39 22.05 -2.46
C LYS A 173 -23.95 22.72 -1.20
N VAL A 174 -23.73 24.01 -1.07
CA VAL A 174 -24.28 24.86 0.00
C VAL A 174 -25.42 25.69 -0.59
N VAL A 175 -26.63 25.48 -0.08
CA VAL A 175 -27.81 26.27 -0.44
C VAL A 175 -28.10 27.23 0.69
N ARG A 176 -28.05 28.54 0.41
CA ARG A 176 -28.46 29.60 1.33
C ARG A 176 -29.74 30.22 0.83
N THR A 177 -30.68 30.41 1.75
CA THR A 177 -31.92 31.10 1.47
C THR A 177 -31.88 32.39 2.29
N ASP A 178 -31.76 33.50 1.59
CA ASP A 178 -31.79 34.84 2.18
C ASP A 178 -33.21 35.37 1.99
N THR A 179 -33.88 35.72 3.08
CA THR A 179 -35.24 36.25 3.07
C THR A 179 -35.23 37.70 3.53
N ASP A 180 -35.55 38.61 2.61
CA ASP A 180 -35.63 40.03 2.89
C ASP A 180 -36.95 40.34 3.60
N HIS A 181 -36.86 41.03 4.74
CA HIS A 181 -38.02 41.47 5.52
C HIS A 181 -38.03 42.98 5.64
N PHE A 182 -39.20 43.60 5.49
CA PHE A 182 -39.41 45.02 5.77
C PHE A 182 -40.64 45.19 6.66
N LEU A 183 -40.48 45.86 7.80
CA LEU A 183 -41.53 46.04 8.82
C LEU A 183 -42.23 44.73 9.24
N GLY A 184 -41.49 43.61 9.28
CA GLY A 184 -42.03 42.31 9.65
C GLY A 184 -42.78 41.57 8.54
N ILE A 185 -42.86 42.14 7.33
CA ILE A 185 -43.44 41.50 6.15
C ILE A 185 -42.30 40.91 5.30
N GLU A 186 -42.44 39.64 4.96
CA GLU A 186 -41.55 38.95 4.03
C GLU A 186 -41.73 39.52 2.61
N LEU A 187 -40.68 40.11 2.05
CA LEU A 187 -40.74 40.77 0.74
C LEU A 187 -40.27 39.87 -0.40
N GLU A 188 -39.11 39.25 -0.23
CA GLU A 188 -38.47 38.46 -1.28
C GLU A 188 -37.59 37.38 -0.66
N THR A 189 -37.69 36.16 -1.17
CA THR A 189 -36.84 35.04 -0.77
C THR A 189 -35.93 34.66 -1.91
N ARG A 190 -34.62 34.80 -1.71
CA ARG A 190 -33.58 34.49 -2.70
C ARG A 190 -32.80 33.26 -2.28
N THR A 191 -32.80 32.25 -3.14
CA THR A 191 -31.96 31.08 -2.96
C THR A 191 -30.65 31.26 -3.72
N ARG A 192 -29.52 31.22 -3.00
CA ARG A 192 -28.18 31.20 -3.56
C ARG A 192 -27.56 29.81 -3.39
N THR A 193 -27.09 29.24 -4.48
CA THR A 193 -26.33 27.99 -4.48
C THR A 193 -24.86 28.31 -4.66
N SER A 194 -24.02 27.80 -3.77
CA SER A 194 -22.56 27.83 -3.89
C SER A 194 -21.97 26.44 -3.70
N TYR A 195 -20.78 26.20 -4.23
CA TYR A 195 -20.04 24.96 -4.04
C TYR A 195 -18.74 25.26 -3.28
N ARG A 196 -18.40 24.44 -2.28
CA ARG A 196 -17.15 24.57 -1.53
C ARG A 196 -16.44 23.23 -1.44
N ASP A 197 -15.15 23.28 -1.16
CA ASP A 197 -14.36 22.07 -0.93
C ASP A 197 -14.88 21.33 0.29
N ARG A 198 -15.01 20.01 0.13
CA ARG A 198 -15.61 19.12 1.11
C ARG A 198 -14.51 18.52 1.99
N SER A 199 -14.70 18.62 3.31
CA SER A 199 -13.84 17.89 4.26
C SER A 199 -14.30 16.44 4.37
N LEU A 200 -13.34 15.52 4.37
CA LEU A 200 -13.57 14.08 4.51
C LEU A 200 -13.52 13.63 5.97
N GLY A 201 -13.88 14.49 6.92
CA GLY A 201 -13.66 14.30 8.37
C GLY A 201 -14.25 13.03 9.01
N PHE A 202 -15.06 12.24 8.28
CA PHE A 202 -15.57 10.93 8.70
C PHE A 202 -14.69 9.75 8.24
N VAL A 203 -13.79 9.95 7.27
CA VAL A 203 -12.87 8.92 6.76
C VAL A 203 -11.61 8.94 7.60
N THR A 204 -11.39 7.87 8.36
CA THR A 204 -10.12 7.69 9.07
C THR A 204 -9.03 7.30 8.07
N ALA A 205 -7.78 7.69 8.36
CA ALA A 205 -6.62 7.25 7.58
C ALA A 205 -6.54 5.72 7.49
N GLN A 206 -6.93 5.02 8.57
CA GLN A 206 -6.93 3.56 8.61
C GLN A 206 -7.96 2.93 7.67
N ALA A 207 -9.19 3.47 7.64
CA ALA A 207 -10.24 2.98 6.75
C ALA A 207 -9.84 3.17 5.28
N LEU A 208 -9.22 4.31 4.94
CA LEU A 208 -8.71 4.57 3.61
C LEU A 208 -7.55 3.63 3.23
N LYS A 209 -6.59 3.43 4.15
CA LYS A 209 -5.49 2.48 3.95
C LYS A 209 -6.02 1.09 3.67
N ASN A 210 -6.99 0.60 4.45
CA ASN A 210 -7.62 -0.70 4.21
C ASN A 210 -8.34 -0.74 2.86
N PHE A 211 -9.10 0.28 2.49
CA PHE A 211 -9.79 0.35 1.20
C PHE A 211 -8.80 0.30 0.03
N ALA A 212 -7.78 1.15 0.02
CA ALA A 212 -6.77 1.17 -1.04
C ALA A 212 -5.98 -0.15 -1.10
N ARG A 213 -5.61 -0.71 0.05
CA ARG A 213 -4.92 -2.01 0.15
C ARG A 213 -5.78 -3.14 -0.38
N THR A 214 -7.08 -3.17 -0.05
CA THR A 214 -8.04 -4.17 -0.55
C THR A 214 -8.14 -4.11 -2.07
N LYS A 215 -8.37 -2.91 -2.63
CA LYS A 215 -8.45 -2.72 -4.07
C LYS A 215 -7.17 -3.12 -4.80
N ALA A 216 -6.02 -2.82 -4.21
CA ALA A 216 -4.73 -3.18 -4.77
C ALA A 216 -4.50 -4.70 -4.78
N VAL A 217 -4.75 -5.41 -3.68
CA VAL A 217 -4.57 -6.86 -3.65
C VAL A 217 -5.59 -7.59 -4.53
N GLU A 218 -6.81 -7.08 -4.66
CA GLU A 218 -7.76 -7.61 -5.66
C GLU A 218 -7.24 -7.41 -7.09
N ALA A 219 -6.76 -6.20 -7.43
CA ALA A 219 -6.18 -5.91 -8.74
C ALA A 219 -4.92 -6.74 -9.04
N PHE A 220 -4.09 -7.02 -8.03
CA PHE A 220 -2.94 -7.90 -8.18
C PHE A 220 -3.37 -9.37 -8.39
N GLN A 221 -4.46 -9.81 -7.76
CA GLN A 221 -5.00 -11.16 -7.93
C GLN A 221 -5.51 -11.35 -9.36
N GLU A 222 -6.25 -10.38 -9.88
CA GLU A 222 -6.74 -10.38 -11.27
C GLU A 222 -5.60 -10.41 -12.30
N ARG A 223 -4.44 -9.84 -11.97
CA ARG A 223 -3.22 -9.90 -12.79
C ARG A 223 -2.41 -11.19 -12.61
N GLY A 224 -2.88 -12.14 -11.79
CA GLY A 224 -2.22 -13.42 -11.54
C GLY A 224 -1.00 -13.33 -10.61
N LEU A 225 -0.80 -12.21 -9.91
CA LEU A 225 0.34 -12.03 -8.99
C LEU A 225 0.14 -12.68 -7.63
N LEU A 226 -1.11 -12.98 -7.27
CA LEU A 226 -1.42 -13.78 -6.10
C LEU A 226 -2.55 -14.76 -6.40
N ARG A 227 -2.52 -15.90 -5.72
CA ARG A 227 -3.56 -16.92 -5.87
C ARG A 227 -4.84 -16.57 -5.11
N ALA A 228 -4.69 -16.09 -3.87
CA ALA A 228 -5.81 -15.82 -2.98
C ALA A 228 -5.52 -14.62 -2.07
N VAL A 229 -6.48 -13.70 -1.98
CA VAL A 229 -6.43 -12.56 -1.06
C VAL A 229 -6.71 -13.04 0.37
N ASN A 230 -5.93 -12.54 1.33
CA ASN A 230 -6.09 -12.87 2.74
C ASN A 230 -7.10 -11.92 3.41
N TYR A 231 -8.37 -12.27 3.31
CA TYR A 231 -9.46 -11.52 3.95
C TYR A 231 -9.58 -11.86 5.44
N VAL A 232 -9.65 -10.83 6.27
CA VAL A 232 -9.96 -10.93 7.71
C VAL A 232 -11.27 -10.23 8.03
N SER A 233 -11.91 -10.62 9.14
CA SER A 233 -13.19 -10.06 9.59
C SER A 233 -13.08 -8.66 10.21
N SER A 234 -11.91 -8.32 10.74
CA SER A 234 -11.56 -7.00 11.26
C SER A 234 -10.04 -6.86 11.27
N LEU A 235 -9.55 -5.65 11.02
CA LEU A 235 -8.13 -5.34 11.20
C LEU A 235 -7.78 -5.04 12.67
N GLU A 236 -8.76 -4.60 13.48
CA GLU A 236 -8.59 -4.26 14.90
C GLU A 236 -8.45 -5.52 15.78
N ALA A 237 -9.07 -6.64 15.38
CA ALA A 237 -9.00 -7.91 16.11
C ALA A 237 -7.63 -8.62 15.99
N THR A 238 -6.63 -7.97 15.38
CA THR A 238 -5.33 -8.56 15.06
C THR A 238 -4.18 -7.99 15.89
N GLU A 239 -4.48 -7.18 16.92
CA GLU A 239 -3.51 -6.57 17.86
C GLU A 239 -2.97 -7.54 18.94
#